data_AF-A0AAD4BV52-F1
#
_entry.id   AF-A0AAD4BV52-F1
#
_cell.length_a   1.000
_cell.length_b   1.000
_cell.length_c   1.000
_cell.angle_alpha   90.00
_cell.angle_beta   90.00
_cell.angle_gamma   90.00
#
_symmetry.space_group_name_H-M   'P 1'
#
loop_
_entity.id
_entity.type
_entity.pdbx_description
1 polymer ?
#
loop_
_entity_poly.entity_id
_entity_poly.type
_entity_poly.pdbx_seq_one_letter_code
_entity_poly.pdbx_strand_id
1 'polypeptide(L)'
;MLYYTHSLYSSLTDIYHLLFPDILHQLIKGTFKDHLVDWIEKYLVITYAYGQKKADIVLDDIDHWYTLASFAGLHWFPQGHHFMQWTGDDSKALMKVYLAAIEGYVPCDVVRTFHAFLEFCYSVHKDVITDSNLVVLQNVLS
;
A
#
# COMPACT_ATOMS: atom_id res chain seq x y z
N MET A 1 43.29 21.49 2.02
CA MET A 1 41.96 22.13 1.99
C MET A 1 40.91 21.04 1.76
N LEU A 2 40.59 20.26 2.80
CA LEU A 2 39.74 19.06 2.74
C LEU A 2 38.71 19.04 3.90
N TYR A 3 38.15 20.20 4.26
CA TYR A 3 37.21 20.31 5.39
C TYR A 3 35.75 20.60 4.99
N TYR A 4 35.46 20.75 3.69
CA TYR A 4 34.11 21.16 3.24
C TYR A 4 33.20 20.00 2.81
N THR A 5 33.73 18.80 2.60
CA THR A 5 32.93 17.65 2.13
C THR A 5 32.30 16.84 3.26
N HIS A 6 32.75 17.00 4.51
CA HIS A 6 32.23 16.22 5.64
C HIS A 6 30.92 16.80 6.23
N SER A 7 30.72 18.12 6.15
CA SER A 7 29.51 18.77 6.70
C SER A 7 28.25 18.53 5.86
N LEU A 8 28.36 18.45 4.53
CA LEU A 8 27.22 18.21 3.64
C LEU A 8 26.76 16.75 3.64
N TYR A 9 27.69 15.80 3.82
CA TYR A 9 27.37 14.38 3.86
C TYR A 9 26.65 13.98 5.16
N SER A 10 27.00 14.62 6.28
CA SER A 10 26.32 14.42 7.57
C SER A 10 24.88 14.96 7.55
N SER A 11 24.66 16.16 7.01
CA SER A 11 23.32 16.77 6.99
C SER A 11 22.35 16.05 6.02
N LEU A 12 22.87 15.55 4.89
CA LEU A 12 22.06 14.75 3.98
C LEU A 12 21.63 13.44 4.65
N THR A 13 22.54 12.76 5.34
CA THR A 13 22.25 11.51 6.08
C THR A 13 21.14 11.71 7.12
N ASP A 14 21.15 12.83 7.85
CA ASP A 14 20.08 13.16 8.81
C ASP A 14 18.74 13.50 8.13
N ILE A 15 18.76 14.21 7.00
CA ILE A 15 17.53 14.52 6.24
C ILE A 15 16.89 13.25 5.67
N TYR A 16 17.69 12.33 5.12
CA TYR A 16 17.18 11.04 4.65
C TYR A 16 16.59 10.22 5.79
N HIS A 17 17.30 10.08 6.92
CA HIS A 17 16.79 9.33 8.06
C HIS A 17 15.52 9.91 8.68
N LEU A 18 15.30 11.23 8.60
CA LEU A 18 14.09 11.89 9.10
C LEU A 18 12.92 11.84 8.11
N LEU A 19 13.17 12.04 6.81
CA LEU A 19 12.12 12.08 5.79
C LEU A 19 11.63 10.69 5.39
N PHE A 20 12.52 9.69 5.34
CA PHE A 20 12.17 8.36 4.82
C PHE A 20 11.09 7.63 5.62
N PRO A 21 11.18 7.57 6.96
CA PRO A 21 10.15 6.95 7.78
C PRO A 21 8.79 7.64 7.64
N ASP A 22 8.78 8.98 7.54
CA ASP A 22 7.55 9.75 7.38
C ASP A 22 6.94 9.52 5.99
N ILE A 23 7.72 9.58 4.91
CA ILE A 23 7.24 9.31 3.54
C ILE A 23 6.68 7.89 3.43
N LEU A 24 7.38 6.89 3.96
CA LEU A 24 6.90 5.51 3.92
C LEU A 24 5.60 5.35 4.73
N HIS A 25 5.52 6.01 5.89
CA HIS A 25 4.30 6.04 6.69
C HIS A 25 3.15 6.71 5.93
N GLN A 26 3.37 7.84 5.26
CA GLN A 26 2.35 8.55 4.49
C GLN A 26 1.88 7.74 3.28
N LEU A 27 2.78 7.05 2.58
CA LEU A 27 2.40 6.17 1.46
C LEU A 27 1.51 5.02 1.93
N ILE A 28 1.88 4.35 3.03
CA ILE A 28 1.12 3.19 3.52
C ILE A 28 -0.19 3.62 4.18
N LYS A 29 -0.15 4.62 5.07
CA LYS A 29 -1.35 5.06 5.79
C LYS A 29 -2.23 5.96 4.92
N GLY A 30 -1.65 7.06 4.42
CA GLY A 30 -2.40 8.06 3.66
C GLY A 30 -2.83 7.55 2.29
N THR A 31 -1.90 7.02 1.48
CA THR A 31 -2.24 6.61 0.11
C THR A 31 -2.93 5.26 0.05
N PHE A 32 -2.33 4.20 0.62
CA PHE A 32 -2.91 2.86 0.50
C PHE A 32 -4.20 2.72 1.31
N LYS A 33 -4.14 2.92 2.63
CA LYS A 33 -5.32 2.74 3.48
C LYS A 33 -6.37 3.82 3.25
N ASP A 34 -6.02 5.09 3.47
CA ASP A 34 -7.03 6.16 3.58
C ASP A 34 -7.59 6.60 2.21
N HIS A 35 -6.96 6.20 1.10
CA HIS A 35 -7.42 6.57 -0.24
C HIS A 35 -7.69 5.37 -1.15
N LEU A 36 -6.73 4.47 -1.36
CA LEU A 36 -6.90 3.38 -2.33
C LEU A 36 -7.94 2.35 -1.87
N VAL A 37 -7.90 1.92 -0.61
CA VAL A 37 -8.88 0.96 -0.07
C VAL A 37 -10.29 1.57 -0.07
N ASP A 38 -10.44 2.78 0.47
CA ASP A 38 -11.71 3.53 0.49
C ASP A 38 -12.27 3.76 -0.93
N TRP A 39 -11.40 4.01 -1.91
CA TRP A 39 -11.83 4.16 -3.30
C TRP A 39 -12.38 2.86 -3.89
N ILE A 40 -11.76 1.72 -3.61
CA ILE A 40 -12.25 0.41 -4.08
C ILE A 40 -13.61 0.10 -3.45
N GLU A 41 -13.78 0.33 -2.16
CA GLU A 41 -15.07 0.15 -1.48
C GLU A 41 -16.16 0.98 -2.16
N LYS A 42 -15.92 2.28 -2.37
CA LYS A 42 -16.85 3.16 -3.08
C LYS A 42 -17.09 2.71 -4.50
N TYR A 43 -16.05 2.30 -5.22
CA TYR A 43 -16.15 1.81 -6.59
C TYR A 43 -17.04 0.57 -6.68
N LEU A 44 -16.86 -0.40 -5.79
CA LEU A 44 -17.65 -1.62 -5.73
C LEU A 44 -19.12 -1.30 -5.39
N VAL A 45 -19.36 -0.43 -4.39
CA VAL A 45 -20.71 0.01 -4.04
C VAL A 45 -21.40 0.67 -5.23
N ILE A 46 -20.74 1.57 -5.95
CA ILE A 46 -21.30 2.24 -7.14
C ILE A 46 -21.54 1.26 -8.28
N THR A 47 -20.57 0.37 -8.55
CA THR A 47 -20.62 -0.58 -9.69
C THR A 47 -21.71 -1.63 -9.49
N TYR A 48 -21.91 -2.09 -8.26
CA TYR A 48 -22.91 -3.09 -7.90
C TYR A 48 -24.20 -2.49 -7.32
N ALA A 49 -24.38 -1.15 -7.35
CA ALA A 49 -25.51 -0.42 -6.75
C ALA A 49 -26.90 -0.84 -7.27
N TYR A 50 -27.00 -1.44 -8.46
CA TYR A 50 -28.26 -2.03 -8.94
C TYR A 50 -28.69 -3.30 -8.18
N GLY A 51 -27.86 -3.79 -7.25
CA GLY A 51 -28.20 -4.85 -6.32
C GLY A 51 -27.29 -4.80 -5.10
N GLN A 52 -27.62 -3.97 -4.12
CA GLN A 52 -26.86 -3.71 -2.88
C GLN A 52 -26.31 -4.99 -2.20
N LYS A 53 -27.09 -6.08 -2.21
CA LYS A 53 -26.66 -7.41 -1.71
C LYS A 53 -25.41 -7.98 -2.39
N LYS A 54 -25.16 -7.67 -3.66
CA LYS A 54 -23.96 -8.13 -4.38
C LYS A 54 -22.72 -7.36 -3.96
N ALA A 55 -22.84 -6.06 -3.69
CA ALA A 55 -21.73 -5.28 -3.17
C ALA A 55 -21.30 -5.82 -1.80
N ASP A 56 -22.27 -6.07 -0.92
CA ASP A 56 -22.03 -6.62 0.40
C ASP A 56 -21.36 -8.01 0.32
N ILE A 57 -21.82 -8.91 -0.55
CA ILE A 57 -21.19 -10.23 -0.76
C ILE A 57 -19.74 -10.11 -1.24
N VAL A 58 -19.45 -9.18 -2.15
CA VAL A 58 -18.08 -8.98 -2.65
C VAL A 58 -17.17 -8.40 -1.57
N LEU A 59 -17.66 -7.44 -0.78
CA LEU A 59 -16.92 -6.88 0.34
C LEU A 59 -16.70 -7.91 1.45
N ASP A 60 -17.68 -8.76 1.72
CA ASP A 60 -17.56 -9.89 2.65
C ASP A 60 -16.54 -10.93 2.17
N ASP A 61 -16.48 -11.21 0.86
CA ASP A 61 -15.47 -12.14 0.29
C ASP A 61 -14.06 -11.55 0.39
N ILE A 62 -13.91 -10.26 0.03
CA ILE A 62 -12.68 -9.51 0.26
C ILE A 62 -12.28 -9.55 1.75
N ASP A 63 -13.23 -9.39 2.66
CA ASP A 63 -13.01 -9.52 4.11
C ASP A 63 -12.58 -10.93 4.52
N HIS A 64 -13.10 -11.96 3.86
CA HIS A 64 -12.72 -13.34 4.09
C HIS A 64 -11.25 -13.59 3.78
N TRP A 65 -10.72 -13.00 2.71
CA TRP A 65 -9.28 -13.06 2.39
C TRP A 65 -8.39 -12.57 3.55
N TYR A 66 -8.86 -11.58 4.33
CA TYR A 66 -8.14 -11.06 5.49
C TYR A 66 -8.13 -12.04 6.66
N THR A 67 -9.22 -12.79 6.85
CA THR A 67 -9.29 -13.85 7.86
C THR A 67 -8.45 -15.07 7.50
N LEU A 68 -8.30 -15.38 6.21
CA LEU A 68 -7.47 -16.48 5.72
C LEU A 68 -5.97 -16.18 5.78
N ALA A 69 -5.59 -14.93 5.53
CA ALA A 69 -4.21 -14.45 5.62
C ALA A 69 -3.56 -14.81 6.98
N SER A 70 -4.37 -14.84 8.04
CA SER A 70 -3.96 -15.12 9.42
C SER A 70 -3.27 -16.48 9.60
N PHE A 71 -3.60 -17.46 8.74
CA PHE A 71 -3.04 -18.81 8.80
C PHE A 71 -1.61 -18.89 8.23
N ALA A 72 -1.16 -17.89 7.47
CA ALA A 72 0.18 -17.83 6.86
C ALA A 72 1.22 -17.05 7.71
N GLY A 73 0.93 -16.78 8.98
CA GLY A 73 1.75 -15.91 9.84
C GLY A 73 1.55 -14.41 9.57
N LEU A 74 0.46 -14.03 8.90
CA LEU A 74 0.01 -12.64 8.79
C LEU A 74 -0.93 -12.32 9.97
N HIS A 75 -1.09 -11.04 10.30
CA HIS A 75 -1.87 -10.62 11.47
C HIS A 75 -3.36 -10.94 11.31
N TRP A 76 -4.05 -11.27 12.41
CA TRP A 76 -5.49 -11.61 12.41
C TRP A 76 -6.35 -10.35 12.41
N PHE A 77 -7.36 -10.34 11.54
CA PHE A 77 -8.36 -9.26 11.40
C PHE A 77 -9.75 -9.76 11.81
N PRO A 78 -10.13 -9.66 13.10
CA PRO A 78 -11.42 -10.16 13.59
C PRO A 78 -12.67 -9.45 13.01
N GLN A 79 -12.51 -8.27 12.40
CA GLN A 79 -13.62 -7.46 11.87
C GLN A 79 -13.41 -7.05 10.38
N GLY A 80 -12.49 -7.70 9.66
CA GLY A 80 -12.17 -7.32 8.28
C GLY A 80 -11.61 -5.90 8.15
N HIS A 81 -11.89 -5.24 7.01
CA HIS A 81 -11.46 -3.86 6.74
C HIS A 81 -12.14 -2.81 7.64
N HIS A 82 -13.30 -3.12 8.22
CA HIS A 82 -14.09 -2.25 9.10
C HIS A 82 -13.42 -1.91 10.46
N PHE A 83 -12.16 -2.27 10.65
CA PHE A 83 -11.42 -1.99 11.87
C PHE A 83 -11.11 -0.49 12.01
N MET A 84 -11.68 0.17 13.02
CA MET A 84 -11.57 1.63 13.20
C MET A 84 -10.13 2.15 13.36
N GLN A 85 -9.16 1.31 13.75
CA GLN A 85 -7.79 1.74 13.99
C GLN A 85 -6.77 0.68 13.54
N TRP A 86 -6.26 0.84 12.32
CA TRP A 86 -5.18 -0.01 11.82
C TRP A 86 -3.83 0.48 12.32
N THR A 87 -2.99 -0.46 12.74
CA THR A 87 -1.56 -0.23 12.96
C THR A 87 -0.79 -0.23 11.63
N GLY A 88 0.48 0.18 11.67
CA GLY A 88 1.36 0.10 10.51
C GLY A 88 1.56 -1.35 10.04
N ASP A 89 1.56 -2.31 10.96
CA ASP A 89 1.75 -3.72 10.62
C ASP A 89 0.48 -4.34 10.04
N ASP A 90 -0.69 -3.90 10.48
CA ASP A 90 -1.98 -4.23 9.86
C ASP A 90 -2.01 -3.80 8.40
N SER A 91 -1.61 -2.55 8.14
CA SER A 91 -1.57 -2.01 6.78
C SER A 91 -0.60 -2.79 5.87
N LYS A 92 0.57 -3.18 6.39
CA LYS A 92 1.54 -4.02 5.66
C LYS A 92 1.01 -5.44 5.40
N ALA A 93 0.32 -6.03 6.37
CA ALA A 93 -0.28 -7.35 6.19
C ALA A 93 -1.35 -7.29 5.10
N LEU A 94 -2.15 -6.22 5.09
CA LEU A 94 -3.16 -5.99 4.07
C LEU A 94 -2.55 -5.86 2.68
N MET A 95 -1.52 -5.03 2.51
CA MET A 95 -0.82 -4.84 1.23
C MET A 95 -0.39 -6.17 0.57
N LYS A 96 -0.07 -7.19 1.36
CA LYS A 96 0.36 -8.51 0.85
C LYS A 96 -0.77 -9.35 0.25
N VAL A 97 -2.01 -9.15 0.68
CA VAL A 97 -3.16 -9.97 0.27
C VAL A 97 -4.18 -9.21 -0.56
N TYR A 98 -4.17 -7.87 -0.47
CA TYR A 98 -5.19 -7.01 -1.07
C TYR A 98 -5.28 -7.16 -2.59
N LEU A 99 -4.13 -7.30 -3.28
CA LEU A 99 -4.10 -7.45 -4.74
C LEU A 99 -4.85 -8.70 -5.21
N ALA A 100 -4.69 -9.82 -4.50
CA ALA A 100 -5.41 -11.06 -4.77
C ALA A 100 -6.89 -10.95 -4.38
N ALA A 101 -7.19 -10.26 -3.27
CA ALA A 101 -8.55 -10.09 -2.78
C ALA A 101 -9.46 -9.31 -3.76
N ILE A 102 -8.92 -8.32 -4.47
CA ILE A 102 -9.69 -7.51 -5.43
C ILE A 102 -9.71 -8.10 -6.84
N GLU A 103 -8.89 -9.12 -7.12
CA GLU A 103 -8.79 -9.73 -8.44
C GLU A 103 -10.13 -10.35 -8.85
N GLY A 104 -10.58 -10.06 -10.07
CA GLY A 104 -11.87 -10.53 -10.59
C GLY A 104 -13.08 -9.68 -10.17
N TYR A 105 -12.95 -8.78 -9.19
CA TYR A 105 -14.00 -7.86 -8.77
C TYR A 105 -13.89 -6.46 -9.38
N VAL A 106 -12.68 -6.06 -9.77
CA VAL A 106 -12.37 -4.76 -10.37
C VAL A 106 -11.73 -4.92 -11.75
N PRO A 107 -11.77 -3.89 -12.62
CA PRO A 107 -11.11 -3.94 -13.92
C PRO A 107 -9.62 -4.23 -13.79
N CYS A 108 -9.04 -4.93 -14.77
CA CYS A 108 -7.62 -5.28 -14.74
C CYS A 108 -6.68 -4.07 -14.61
N ASP A 109 -7.07 -2.91 -15.14
CA ASP A 109 -6.27 -1.68 -15.04
C ASP A 109 -6.22 -1.14 -13.60
N VAL A 110 -7.27 -1.37 -12.81
CA VAL A 110 -7.29 -1.08 -11.37
C VAL A 110 -6.30 -2.00 -10.65
N VAL A 111 -6.34 -3.30 -10.92
CA VAL A 111 -5.37 -4.26 -10.36
C VAL A 111 -3.92 -3.87 -10.73
N ARG A 112 -3.67 -3.49 -11.99
CA ARG A 112 -2.35 -3.00 -12.45
C ARG A 112 -1.90 -1.75 -11.70
N THR A 113 -2.82 -0.83 -11.42
CA THR A 113 -2.53 0.40 -10.67
C THR A 113 -2.08 0.06 -9.24
N PHE A 114 -2.76 -0.87 -8.57
CA PHE A 114 -2.36 -1.33 -7.24
C PHE A 114 -1.02 -2.07 -7.28
N HIS A 115 -0.80 -2.92 -8.27
CA HIS A 115 0.49 -3.60 -8.44
C HIS A 115 1.64 -2.61 -8.59
N ALA A 116 1.50 -1.62 -9.49
CA ALA A 116 2.46 -0.53 -9.68
C ALA A 116 2.74 0.23 -8.37
N PHE A 117 1.68 0.59 -7.62
CA PHE A 117 1.84 1.24 -6.33
C PHE A 117 2.61 0.38 -5.32
N LEU A 118 2.32 -0.92 -5.24
CA LEU A 118 3.02 -1.85 -4.35
C LEU A 118 4.50 -2.02 -4.75
N GLU A 119 4.80 -2.11 -6.05
CA GLU A 119 6.18 -2.15 -6.56
C GLU A 119 6.94 -0.85 -6.27
N PHE A 120 6.26 0.29 -6.36
CA PHE A 120 6.82 1.57 -5.97
C PHE A 120 7.14 1.59 -4.48
N CYS A 121 6.19 1.22 -3.61
CA CYS A 121 6.40 1.12 -2.16
C CYS A 121 7.57 0.18 -1.81
N TYR A 122 7.68 -0.96 -2.49
CA TYR A 122 8.80 -1.88 -2.30
C TYR A 122 10.14 -1.27 -2.73
N SER A 123 10.16 -0.57 -3.86
CA SER A 123 11.36 0.03 -4.43
C SER A 123 11.88 1.20 -3.60
N VAL A 124 11.00 2.03 -3.03
CA VAL A 124 11.41 3.06 -2.09
C VAL A 124 11.94 2.43 -0.80
N HIS A 125 11.40 1.32 -0.31
CA HIS A 125 11.84 0.71 0.96
C HIS A 125 13.29 0.17 0.96
N LYS A 126 14.04 0.25 -0.15
CA LYS A 126 15.44 -0.19 -0.22
C LYS A 126 16.37 0.79 0.51
N ASP A 127 17.28 0.25 1.33
CA ASP A 127 18.26 1.03 2.11
C ASP A 127 19.21 1.89 1.25
N VAL A 128 19.39 1.53 -0.02
CA VAL A 128 20.17 2.29 -0.99
C VAL A 128 19.37 2.48 -2.27
N ILE A 129 19.05 3.73 -2.58
CA ILE A 129 18.43 4.13 -3.84
C ILE A 129 19.53 4.63 -4.77
N THR A 130 19.78 3.90 -5.85
CA THR A 130 20.71 4.31 -6.91
C THR A 130 19.98 5.07 -8.01
N ASP A 131 20.71 5.75 -8.90
CA ASP A 131 20.12 6.43 -10.06
C ASP A 131 19.30 5.48 -10.95
N SER A 132 19.73 4.21 -11.05
CA SER A 132 18.97 3.17 -11.74
C SER A 132 17.64 2.84 -11.06
N ASN A 133 17.57 2.91 -9.72
CA ASN A 133 16.31 2.74 -8.99
C ASN A 133 15.36 3.92 -9.23
N LEU A 134 15.87 5.14 -9.41
CA LEU A 134 15.04 6.32 -9.75
C LEU A 134 14.37 6.18 -11.13
N VAL A 135 15.10 5.64 -12.12
CA VAL A 135 14.53 5.34 -13.45
C VAL A 135 13.43 4.28 -13.34
N VAL A 136 13.64 3.23 -12.53
CA VAL A 136 12.61 2.21 -12.27
C VAL A 136 11.39 2.82 -11.59
N LEU A 137 11.58 3.64 -10.55
CA LEU A 137 10.48 4.30 -9.83
C LEU A 137 9.63 5.18 -10.75
N GLN A 138 10.25 5.87 -11.71
CA GLN A 138 9.54 6.69 -12.68
C GLN A 138 8.74 5.86 -13.69
N ASN A 139 9.26 4.70 -14.09
CA ASN A 139 8.60 3.79 -15.03
C ASN A 139 7.49 2.95 -14.38
N VAL A 140 7.59 2.67 -13.08
CA VAL A 140 6.58 1.87 -12.36
C VAL A 140 5.23 2.61 -12.32
N LEU A 141 5.25 3.94 -12.27
CA LEU A 141 4.05 4.78 -12.16
C LEU A 141 3.56 5.38 -13.49
N SER A 142 4.24 5.08 -14.61
CA SER A 142 3.93 5.59 -15.96
C SER A 142 3.10 4.61 -16.77
#